data_AF-A0A328AB61-F1
#
_entry.id   AF-A0A328AB61-F1
#
_cell.length_a   1.000
_cell.length_b   1.000
_cell.length_c   1.000
_cell.angle_alpha   90.00
_cell.angle_beta   90.00
_cell.angle_gamma   90.00
#
_symmetry.space_group_name_H-M   'P 1'
#
loop_
_entity.id
_entity.type
_entity.pdbx_description
1 polymer ?
#
loop_
_entity_poly.entity_id
_entity_poly.type
_entity_poly.pdbx_seq_one_letter_code
_entity_poly.pdbx_strand_id
1 'polypeptide(L)'
;MLRAQTAAIAAIVGLAMTATALPAAAQSQSIAPLDVVKAPTTLRVSVAGKDIATVRRDVRMAANTVCRNAVANYEVDFFDLGYCSETARWKAMNHYVAMVRQYGVANSGEIVLAAR
;
A
#
# COMPACT_ATOMS: atom_id res chain seq x y z
N MET A 1 14.76 25.93 56.46
CA MET A 1 15.02 27.34 56.79
C MET A 1 16.06 27.88 55.81
N LEU A 2 15.79 29.10 55.31
CA LEU A 2 16.59 30.07 54.52
C LEU A 2 18.08 29.75 54.23
N ARG A 3 18.53 29.75 52.97
CA ARG A 3 19.02 30.88 52.13
C ARG A 3 20.31 31.57 52.62
N ALA A 4 21.38 31.48 51.81
CA ALA A 4 22.30 32.57 51.43
C ALA A 4 23.27 32.00 50.35
N GLN A 5 23.23 32.42 49.08
CA GLN A 5 23.92 33.59 48.49
C GLN A 5 25.45 33.48 48.66
N THR A 6 26.29 33.53 47.62
CA THR A 6 26.48 34.67 46.72
C THR A 6 27.26 34.27 45.45
N ALA A 7 27.00 35.03 44.39
CA ALA A 7 27.71 35.02 43.12
C ALA A 7 29.15 35.57 43.23
N ALA A 8 30.04 35.11 42.35
CA ALA A 8 31.22 35.88 41.96
C ALA A 8 31.51 35.65 40.47
N ILE A 9 31.37 36.75 39.74
CA ILE A 9 31.70 36.94 38.33
C ILE A 9 33.24 36.90 38.20
N ALA A 10 33.76 36.14 37.23
CA ALA A 10 35.13 36.30 36.75
C ALA A 10 35.11 36.35 35.22
N ALA A 11 35.14 37.57 34.70
CA ALA A 11 35.40 37.88 33.30
C ALA A 11 36.90 37.64 33.02
N ILE A 12 37.22 36.93 31.94
CA ILE A 12 38.55 36.99 31.31
C ILE A 12 38.36 37.18 29.81
N VAL A 13 39.08 38.19 29.32
CA VAL A 13 39.11 38.75 27.98
C VAL A 13 39.89 37.85 27.02
N GLY A 14 39.30 37.62 25.85
CA GLY A 14 39.96 37.70 24.54
C GLY A 14 41.03 36.66 24.17
N LEU A 15 40.73 35.87 23.14
CA LEU A 15 41.64 35.73 22.00
C LEU A 15 40.84 35.51 20.71
N ALA A 16 41.09 36.36 19.73
CA ALA A 16 40.51 36.30 18.40
C ALA A 16 40.88 34.98 17.71
N MET A 17 39.88 34.18 17.35
CA MET A 17 40.05 33.14 16.35
C MET A 17 39.48 33.67 15.04
N THR A 18 40.39 33.87 14.10
CA THR A 18 40.19 34.24 12.71
C THR A 18 39.02 33.48 12.10
N ALA A 19 38.04 34.22 11.57
CA ALA A 19 37.01 33.70 10.71
C ALA A 19 37.64 33.13 9.44
N THR A 20 37.89 31.83 9.41
CA THR A 20 37.90 31.11 8.14
C THR A 20 36.44 30.92 7.76
N ALA A 21 35.94 31.76 6.86
CA ALA A 21 34.70 31.50 6.16
C ALA A 21 34.91 30.19 5.37
N LEU A 22 34.56 29.06 5.99
CA LEU A 22 34.38 27.82 5.24
C LEU A 22 33.28 28.10 4.22
N PRO A 23 33.47 27.74 2.94
CA PRO A 23 32.36 27.78 2.01
C PRO A 23 31.27 26.89 2.61
N ALA A 24 30.11 27.48 2.90
CA ALA A 24 28.95 26.71 3.27
C ALA A 24 28.76 25.68 2.16
N ALA A 25 29.07 24.42 2.45
CA ALA A 25 28.78 23.33 1.53
C ALA A 25 27.28 23.43 1.27
N ALA A 26 26.90 23.76 0.04
CA ALA A 26 25.54 23.65 -0.40
C ALA A 26 25.17 22.18 -0.18
N GLN A 27 24.44 21.90 0.91
CA GLN A 27 23.90 20.59 1.16
C GLN A 27 22.92 20.37 0.02
N SER A 28 23.38 19.66 -1.02
CA SER A 28 22.51 19.01 -1.98
C SER A 28 21.54 18.22 -1.14
N GLN A 29 20.32 18.74 -1.02
CA GLN A 29 19.21 18.02 -0.45
C GLN A 29 18.98 16.88 -1.43
N SER A 30 19.64 15.75 -1.17
CA SER A 30 19.40 14.51 -1.87
C SER A 30 17.91 14.24 -1.71
N ILE A 31 17.15 14.46 -2.78
CA ILE A 31 15.73 14.17 -2.82
C ILE A 31 15.63 12.69 -2.49
N ALA A 32 15.14 12.37 -1.29
CA ALA A 32 14.90 10.99 -0.92
C ALA A 32 13.96 10.39 -1.98
N PRO A 33 14.25 9.19 -2.50
CA PRO A 33 13.38 8.58 -3.49
C PRO A 33 11.97 8.48 -2.91
N LEU A 34 11.00 9.05 -3.61
CA LEU A 34 9.59 8.93 -3.26
C LEU A 34 9.18 7.49 -3.54
N ASP A 35 8.96 6.70 -2.48
CA ASP A 35 8.53 5.32 -2.61
C ASP A 35 7.02 5.30 -2.93
N VAL A 36 6.67 5.04 -4.19
CA VAL A 36 5.28 5.00 -4.64
C VAL A 36 4.72 3.61 -4.33
N VAL A 37 3.96 3.52 -3.23
CA VAL A 37 3.27 2.28 -2.84
C VAL A 37 2.22 1.92 -3.90
N LYS A 38 2.42 0.78 -4.56
CA LYS A 38 1.49 0.25 -5.57
C LYS A 38 0.16 -0.18 -4.94
N ALA A 39 -0.94 0.00 -5.68
CA ALA A 39 -2.24 -0.50 -5.27
C ALA A 39 -2.29 -2.05 -5.33
N PRO A 40 -3.04 -2.74 -4.45
CA PRO A 40 -3.08 -4.20 -4.45
C PRO A 40 -3.79 -4.75 -5.69
N THR A 41 -3.12 -5.63 -6.44
CA THR A 41 -3.68 -6.31 -7.63
C THR A 41 -4.13 -7.74 -7.34
N THR A 42 -4.30 -8.06 -6.06
CA THR A 42 -4.84 -9.33 -5.57
C THR A 42 -5.82 -9.08 -4.44
N LEU A 43 -6.97 -9.76 -4.46
CA LEU A 43 -7.99 -9.71 -3.41
C LEU A 43 -8.48 -11.11 -3.07
N ARG A 44 -8.83 -11.31 -1.79
CA ARG A 44 -9.45 -12.53 -1.28
C ARG A 44 -10.93 -12.26 -1.04
N VAL A 45 -11.78 -13.17 -1.50
CA VAL A 45 -13.23 -13.10 -1.32
C VAL A 45 -13.67 -14.36 -0.60
N SER A 46 -14.16 -14.21 0.63
CA SER A 46 -14.82 -15.30 1.35
C SER A 46 -16.14 -15.66 0.67
N VAL A 47 -16.37 -16.93 0.39
CA VAL A 47 -17.54 -17.46 -0.31
C VAL A 47 -18.29 -18.55 0.47
N ALA A 48 -17.70 -19.04 1.55
CA ALA A 48 -18.30 -20.06 2.41
C ALA A 48 -19.71 -19.67 2.88
N GLY A 49 -20.68 -20.55 2.61
CA GLY A 49 -22.08 -20.38 3.05
C GLY A 49 -22.85 -19.25 2.34
N LYS A 50 -22.24 -18.53 1.39
CA LYS A 50 -22.91 -17.46 0.64
C LYS A 50 -23.78 -18.03 -0.47
N ASP A 51 -24.89 -17.37 -0.75
CA ASP A 51 -25.67 -17.67 -1.94
C ASP A 51 -24.93 -17.26 -3.22
N ILE A 52 -25.27 -17.91 -4.33
CA ILE A 52 -24.62 -17.68 -5.63
C ILE A 52 -24.73 -16.22 -6.12
N ALA A 53 -25.82 -15.51 -5.82
CA ALA A 53 -26.00 -14.13 -6.29
C ALA A 53 -25.06 -13.18 -5.53
N THR A 54 -24.90 -13.39 -4.22
CA THR A 54 -23.92 -12.66 -3.41
C THR A 54 -22.50 -12.96 -3.86
N VAL A 55 -22.13 -14.23 -4.08
CA VAL A 55 -20.79 -14.59 -4.59
C VAL A 55 -20.51 -13.91 -5.93
N ARG A 56 -21.46 -13.93 -6.87
CA ARG A 56 -21.30 -13.25 -8.17
C ARG A 56 -21.08 -11.76 -8.04
N ARG A 57 -21.78 -11.10 -7.11
CA ARG A 57 -21.62 -9.68 -6.83
C ARG A 57 -20.24 -9.37 -6.27
N ASP A 58 -19.82 -10.12 -5.25
CA ASP A 58 -18.54 -9.93 -4.57
C ASP A 58 -17.37 -10.17 -5.53
N VAL A 59 -17.44 -11.24 -6.32
CA VAL A 59 -16.46 -11.57 -7.36
C VAL A 59 -16.41 -10.48 -8.43
N ARG A 60 -17.55 -9.93 -8.87
CA ARG A 60 -17.58 -8.81 -9.82
C ARG A 60 -16.92 -7.56 -9.26
N MET A 61 -17.20 -7.21 -8.01
CA MET A 61 -16.59 -6.04 -7.36
C MET A 61 -15.08 -6.24 -7.21
N ALA A 62 -14.66 -7.40 -6.71
CA ALA A 62 -13.24 -7.71 -6.53
C ALA A 62 -12.48 -7.70 -7.87
N ALA A 63 -13.04 -8.27 -8.94
CA ALA A 63 -12.42 -8.29 -10.27
C ALA A 63 -12.21 -6.87 -10.81
N ASN A 64 -13.24 -6.02 -10.70
CA ASN A 64 -13.14 -4.61 -11.08
C ASN A 64 -12.05 -3.89 -10.27
N THR A 65 -11.97 -4.13 -8.96
CA THR A 65 -10.99 -3.47 -8.09
C THR A 65 -9.57 -3.89 -8.45
N VAL A 66 -9.27 -5.19 -8.56
CA VAL A 66 -7.89 -5.64 -8.88
C VAL A 66 -7.43 -5.16 -10.25
N CYS A 67 -8.32 -5.15 -11.25
CA CYS A 67 -7.97 -4.69 -12.59
C CYS A 67 -7.82 -3.17 -12.66
N ARG A 68 -8.64 -2.39 -11.94
CA ARG A 68 -8.43 -0.93 -11.84
C ARG A 68 -7.12 -0.59 -11.14
N ASN A 69 -6.77 -1.33 -10.09
CA ASN A 69 -5.49 -1.19 -9.42
C ASN A 69 -4.33 -1.56 -10.34
N ALA A 70 -4.48 -2.60 -11.17
CA ALA A 70 -3.47 -2.98 -12.15
C ALA A 70 -3.26 -1.90 -13.21
N VAL A 71 -4.33 -1.25 -13.69
CA VAL A 71 -4.24 -0.09 -14.58
C VAL A 71 -3.52 1.08 -13.88
N ALA A 72 -3.88 1.39 -12.62
CA ALA A 72 -3.23 2.44 -11.85
C ALA A 72 -1.73 2.16 -11.60
N ASN A 73 -1.35 0.88 -11.56
CA ASN A 73 0.03 0.44 -11.41
C ASN A 73 0.77 0.26 -12.75
N TYR A 74 0.13 0.57 -13.88
CA TYR A 74 0.64 0.34 -15.24
C TYR A 74 0.97 -1.12 -15.57
N GLU A 75 0.27 -2.07 -14.93
CA GLU A 75 0.42 -3.52 -15.18
C GLU A 75 -0.55 -4.04 -16.25
N VAL A 76 -1.64 -3.31 -16.50
CA VAL A 76 -2.68 -3.61 -17.50
C VAL A 76 -2.99 -2.33 -18.25
N ASP A 77 -3.16 -2.40 -19.56
CA ASP A 77 -3.56 -1.24 -20.35
C ASP A 77 -4.98 -0.79 -19.96
N PHE A 78 -5.24 0.52 -19.98
CA PHE A 78 -6.57 1.06 -19.72
C PHE A 78 -7.63 0.46 -20.66
N PHE A 79 -7.28 0.22 -21.94
CA PHE A 79 -8.19 -0.38 -22.91
C PHE A 79 -8.49 -1.86 -22.63
N ASP A 80 -7.59 -2.55 -21.92
CA ASP A 80 -7.77 -3.94 -21.52
C ASP A 80 -8.51 -4.11 -20.19
N LEU A 81 -8.92 -3.01 -19.53
CA LEU A 81 -9.62 -3.06 -18.24
C LEU A 81 -10.88 -3.94 -18.28
N GLY A 82 -11.67 -3.83 -19.34
CA GLY A 82 -12.88 -4.62 -19.54
C GLY A 82 -12.58 -6.11 -19.69
N TYR A 83 -11.56 -6.44 -20.50
CA TYR A 83 -11.09 -7.81 -20.71
C TYR A 83 -10.51 -8.42 -19.43
N CYS A 84 -9.69 -7.67 -18.70
CA CYS A 84 -9.13 -8.08 -17.41
C CYS A 84 -10.24 -8.44 -16.42
N SER A 85 -11.21 -7.54 -16.24
CA SER A 85 -12.27 -7.73 -15.26
C SER A 85 -13.14 -8.94 -15.60
N GLU A 86 -13.57 -9.09 -16.86
CA GLU A 86 -14.41 -10.22 -17.25
C GLU A 86 -13.66 -11.55 -17.14
N THR A 87 -12.39 -11.59 -17.55
CA THR A 87 -11.54 -12.78 -17.45
C THR A 87 -11.31 -13.19 -15.99
N ALA A 88 -10.98 -12.25 -15.12
CA ALA A 88 -10.80 -12.49 -13.69
C ALA A 88 -12.09 -13.01 -13.05
N ARG A 89 -13.23 -12.41 -13.41
CA ARG A 89 -14.55 -12.80 -12.92
C ARG A 89 -14.91 -14.23 -13.37
N TRP A 90 -14.68 -14.56 -14.64
CA TRP A 90 -14.93 -15.89 -15.19
C TRP A 90 -14.05 -16.96 -14.54
N LYS A 91 -12.74 -16.71 -14.41
CA LYS A 91 -11.81 -17.62 -13.72
C LYS A 91 -12.23 -17.86 -12.27
N ALA A 92 -12.54 -16.80 -11.54
CA ALA A 92 -12.97 -16.88 -10.14
C ALA A 92 -14.28 -17.67 -9.98
N MET A 93 -15.28 -17.43 -10.83
CA MET A 93 -16.55 -18.17 -10.77
C MET A 93 -16.39 -19.64 -11.17
N ASN A 94 -15.51 -19.98 -12.11
CA ASN A 94 -15.20 -21.37 -12.42
C ASN A 94 -14.54 -22.08 -11.24
N HIS A 95 -13.62 -21.40 -10.55
CA HIS A 95 -13.01 -21.94 -9.33
C HIS A 95 -14.06 -22.15 -8.24
N TYR A 96 -14.95 -21.17 -8.01
CA TYR A 96 -16.08 -21.32 -7.09
C TYR A 96 -16.91 -22.56 -7.38
N VAL A 97 -17.32 -22.75 -8.64
CA VAL A 97 -18.14 -23.89 -9.05
C VAL A 97 -17.41 -25.21 -8.81
N ALA A 98 -16.11 -25.27 -9.08
CA ALA A 98 -15.30 -26.45 -8.78
C ALA A 98 -15.26 -26.73 -7.26
N MET A 99 -15.04 -25.71 -6.43
CA MET A 99 -15.03 -25.84 -4.97
C MET A 99 -16.37 -26.30 -4.41
N VAL A 100 -17.48 -25.72 -4.89
CA VAL A 100 -18.83 -26.12 -4.46
C VAL A 100 -19.13 -27.57 -4.84
N ARG A 101 -18.70 -28.01 -6.03
CA ARG A 101 -18.85 -29.41 -6.45
C ARG A 101 -18.07 -30.38 -5.58
N GLN A 102 -16.90 -29.97 -5.10
CA GLN A 102 -16.02 -30.83 -4.30
C GLN A 102 -16.36 -30.82 -2.81
N TYR A 103 -16.73 -29.67 -2.24
CA TYR A 103 -16.82 -29.46 -0.79
C TYR A 103 -18.21 -29.00 -0.31
N GLY A 104 -19.12 -28.66 -1.23
CA GLY A 104 -20.39 -28.02 -0.92
C GLY A 104 -20.25 -26.52 -0.60
N VAL A 105 -21.38 -25.81 -0.60
CA VAL A 105 -21.42 -24.35 -0.44
C VAL A 105 -20.86 -23.90 0.92
N ALA A 106 -21.19 -24.62 2.00
CA ALA A 106 -20.77 -24.27 3.36
C ALA A 106 -19.25 -24.31 3.56
N ASN A 107 -18.53 -25.16 2.81
CA ASN A 107 -17.10 -25.38 2.96
C ASN A 107 -16.27 -24.78 1.83
N SER A 108 -16.86 -23.92 1.00
CA SER A 108 -16.21 -23.35 -0.19
C SER A 108 -15.16 -22.25 0.11
N GLY A 109 -14.82 -22.00 1.38
CA GLY A 109 -13.64 -21.22 1.78
C GLY A 109 -13.55 -19.81 1.18
N GLU A 110 -12.41 -19.51 0.57
CA GLU A 110 -12.09 -18.23 -0.08
C GLU A 110 -11.66 -18.42 -1.54
N ILE A 111 -11.92 -17.40 -2.37
CA ILE A 111 -11.41 -17.31 -3.74
C ILE A 111 -10.44 -16.14 -3.82
N VAL A 112 -9.30 -16.36 -4.49
CA VAL A 112 -8.33 -15.32 -4.79
C VAL A 112 -8.58 -14.79 -6.19
N LEU A 113 -8.74 -13.48 -6.32
CA LEU A 113 -8.78 -12.77 -7.59
C LEU A 113 -7.47 -12.02 -7.77
N ALA A 114 -6.88 -12.14 -8.96
CA ALA A 114 -5.70 -11.41 -9.37
C ALA A 114 -5.93 -10.80 -10.76
N ALA A 115 -5.26 -9.68 -11.05
CA ALA A 115 -5.35 -9.02 -12.34
C ALA A 115 -4.55 -9.74 -13.46
N ARG A 116 -3.69 -10.71 -13.12
CA ARG A 116 -2.84 -11.49 -14.02
C ARG A 116 -2.87 -12.97 -13.65
#